data_AF-A0A1V5RX94-F1
#
_entry.id   AF-A0A1V5RX94-F1
#
_cell.length_a   1.000
_cell.length_b   1.000
_cell.length_c   1.000
_cell.angle_alpha   90.00
_cell.angle_beta   90.00
_cell.angle_gamma   90.00
#
_symmetry.space_group_name_H-M   'P 1'
#
loop_
_entity.id
_entity.type
_entity.pdbx_description
1 polymer ?
#
loop_
_entity_poly.entity_id
_entity_poly.type
_entity_poly.pdbx_seq_one_letter_code
_entity_poly.pdbx_strand_id
1 'polypeptide(L)'
;MTSTPDLAAVSLQRLTYTYPATDRPALDDITLDIPAGQFCAVVGRNGAGKSTLCYTVAGFVPHFYHGALAGGLRVAGVDVPAASLAALAGRVGLVFANPFNQITGARFTVREEVAFGLENLGVPRPEMSARIDEVLALAGLTGLADRSPYALSGGQQQRLAIASVIVMRPQVLVLDEPTSQLDPVGTREVFEALHRLARSGGAAAETTVVLAEHKLEWIAVYADRVIVLDRGRIVRDGPPAEVLADPALADYGLTPTRYTAAARLAAGRGLVFVDRPLPVTLEQAITYFEDKRLSENPLGPVSDRAPGSVGDRPEQFLDRF
;
A
#
# COMPACT_ATOMS: atom_id res chain seq x y z
N MET A 1 -35.02 1.34 13.10
CA MET A 1 -33.55 1.18 12.95
C MET A 1 -33.32 0.17 11.85
N THR A 2 -33.36 0.62 10.61
CA THR A 2 -33.08 -0.20 9.42
C THR A 2 -31.57 -0.22 9.24
N SER A 3 -30.94 -1.34 9.59
CA SER A 3 -29.55 -1.61 9.27
C SER A 3 -29.41 -1.71 7.75
N THR A 4 -28.94 -0.64 7.12
CA THR A 4 -28.37 -0.73 5.77
C THR A 4 -27.22 -1.74 5.88
N PRO A 5 -27.22 -2.85 5.12
CA PRO A 5 -26.06 -3.73 5.14
C PRO A 5 -24.86 -2.91 4.66
N ASP A 6 -23.81 -2.82 5.48
CA ASP A 6 -22.51 -2.29 5.05
C ASP A 6 -22.06 -3.16 3.87
N LEU A 7 -22.33 -2.71 2.64
CA LEU A 7 -21.89 -3.41 1.45
C LEU A 7 -20.37 -3.23 1.35
N ALA A 8 -19.64 -4.30 1.64
CA ALA A 8 -18.21 -4.34 1.37
C ALA A 8 -17.93 -3.90 -0.08
N ALA A 9 -16.99 -2.98 -0.25
CA ALA A 9 -16.56 -2.53 -1.58
C ALA A 9 -15.76 -3.62 -2.30
N VAL A 10 -15.09 -4.50 -1.54
CA VAL A 10 -14.43 -5.71 -2.04
C VAL A 10 -14.87 -6.88 -1.17
N SER A 11 -15.35 -7.96 -1.79
CA SER A 11 -15.74 -9.20 -1.12
C SER A 11 -15.21 -10.41 -1.87
N LEU A 12 -14.38 -11.21 -1.19
CA LEU A 12 -13.83 -12.47 -1.64
C LEU A 12 -14.36 -13.57 -0.72
N GLN A 13 -14.91 -14.62 -1.30
CA GLN A 13 -15.48 -15.74 -0.55
C GLN A 13 -14.79 -17.03 -0.96
N ARG A 14 -13.93 -17.56 -0.09
CA ARG A 14 -13.18 -18.80 -0.33
C ARG A 14 -12.51 -18.82 -1.70
N LEU A 15 -11.93 -17.68 -2.07
CA LEU A 15 -11.41 -17.47 -3.40
C LEU A 15 -10.08 -18.20 -3.57
N THR A 16 -10.02 -19.06 -4.57
CA THR A 16 -8.79 -19.76 -4.98
C THR A 16 -8.52 -19.45 -6.45
N TYR A 17 -7.28 -19.08 -6.76
CA TYR A 17 -6.83 -18.83 -8.12
C TYR A 17 -5.50 -19.53 -8.40
N THR A 18 -5.44 -20.24 -9.51
CA THR A 18 -4.27 -20.96 -9.99
C THR A 18 -3.95 -20.52 -11.43
N TYR A 19 -2.72 -20.07 -11.65
CA TYR A 19 -2.25 -19.73 -12.99
C TYR A 19 -2.14 -20.99 -13.89
N PRO A 20 -2.14 -20.84 -15.22
CA PRO A 20 -2.00 -21.97 -16.13
C PRO A 20 -0.64 -22.64 -15.96
N ALA A 21 -0.59 -23.95 -16.13
CA ALA A 21 0.63 -24.76 -16.02
C ALA A 21 1.35 -24.68 -14.65
N THR A 22 0.63 -24.33 -13.58
CA THR A 22 1.12 -24.40 -12.21
C THR A 22 0.26 -25.32 -11.36
N ASP A 23 0.88 -26.15 -10.53
CA ASP A 23 0.15 -27.07 -9.63
C ASP A 23 -0.26 -26.41 -8.30
N ARG A 24 0.28 -25.23 -7.99
CA ARG A 24 0.03 -24.52 -6.74
C ARG A 24 -0.80 -23.26 -6.97
N PRO A 25 -1.88 -23.05 -6.19
CA PRO A 25 -2.63 -21.81 -6.26
C PRO A 25 -1.76 -20.61 -5.86
N ALA A 26 -1.93 -19.51 -6.57
CA ALA A 26 -1.35 -18.22 -6.21
C ALA A 26 -2.16 -17.50 -5.12
N LEU A 27 -3.47 -17.76 -5.08
CA LEU A 27 -4.39 -17.40 -4.00
C LEU A 27 -5.15 -18.66 -3.58
N ASP A 28 -5.25 -18.94 -2.28
CA ASP A 28 -5.73 -20.20 -1.75
C ASP A 28 -6.71 -19.97 -0.58
N ASP A 29 -8.00 -20.20 -0.84
CA ASP A 29 -9.09 -20.08 0.14
C ASP A 29 -9.18 -18.70 0.81
N ILE A 30 -8.97 -17.64 0.03
CA ILE A 30 -9.02 -16.25 0.51
C ILE A 30 -10.47 -15.86 0.82
N THR A 31 -10.75 -15.55 2.09
CA THR A 31 -12.00 -14.92 2.51
C THR A 31 -11.69 -13.55 3.08
N LEU A 32 -12.24 -12.51 2.46
CA LEU A 32 -11.90 -11.13 2.77
C LEU A 32 -13.03 -10.18 2.37
N ASP A 33 -13.47 -9.35 3.32
CA ASP A 33 -14.39 -8.25 3.08
C ASP A 33 -13.71 -6.92 3.47
N ILE A 34 -13.64 -5.97 2.53
CA ILE A 34 -13.11 -4.61 2.73
C ILE A 34 -14.29 -3.64 2.61
N PRO A 35 -14.68 -2.94 3.70
CA PRO A 35 -15.71 -1.91 3.68
C PRO A 35 -15.38 -0.76 2.73
N ALA A 36 -16.41 -0.08 2.24
CA ALA A 36 -16.23 1.15 1.47
C ALA A 36 -15.45 2.21 2.28
N GLY A 37 -14.56 2.95 1.62
CA GLY A 37 -13.75 4.02 2.23
C GLY A 37 -12.57 3.54 3.08
N GLN A 38 -12.43 2.23 3.33
CA GLN A 38 -11.30 1.70 4.11
C GLN A 38 -9.97 1.78 3.33
N PHE A 39 -8.90 2.22 4.00
CA PHE A 39 -7.53 2.04 3.53
C PHE A 39 -7.00 0.70 4.05
N CYS A 40 -7.01 -0.31 3.18
CA CYS A 40 -6.49 -1.65 3.46
C CYS A 40 -5.10 -1.85 2.84
N ALA A 41 -4.11 -2.17 3.66
CA ALA A 41 -2.78 -2.56 3.21
C ALA A 41 -2.63 -4.08 3.15
N VAL A 42 -2.01 -4.58 2.10
CA VAL A 42 -1.67 -6.00 1.89
C VAL A 42 -0.15 -6.12 1.93
N VAL A 43 0.36 -6.89 2.88
CA VAL A 43 1.80 -7.09 3.11
C VAL A 43 2.16 -8.56 3.04
N GLY A 44 3.43 -8.87 2.83
CA GLY A 44 3.92 -10.24 2.70
C GLY A 44 5.13 -10.32 1.80
N ARG A 45 5.92 -11.40 1.91
CA ARG A 45 7.14 -11.60 1.10
C ARG A 45 6.83 -11.55 -0.41
N ASN A 46 7.90 -11.41 -1.19
CA ASN A 46 7.82 -11.61 -2.63
C ASN A 46 7.32 -13.04 -2.92
N GLY A 47 6.36 -13.15 -3.84
CA GLY A 47 5.69 -14.42 -4.15
C GLY A 47 4.58 -14.84 -3.19
N ALA A 48 4.21 -14.03 -2.18
CA ALA A 48 3.11 -14.35 -1.27
C ALA A 48 1.70 -14.26 -1.90
N GLY A 49 1.57 -13.75 -3.13
CA GLY A 49 0.30 -13.58 -3.84
C GLY A 49 -0.27 -12.15 -3.84
N LYS A 50 0.46 -11.15 -3.33
CA LYS A 50 -0.01 -9.73 -3.25
C LYS A 50 -0.47 -9.16 -4.59
N SER A 51 0.42 -9.18 -5.60
CA SER A 51 0.08 -8.70 -6.94
C SER A 51 -1.09 -9.47 -7.56
N THR A 52 -1.15 -10.79 -7.35
CA THR A 52 -2.28 -11.62 -7.80
C THR A 52 -3.58 -11.20 -7.11
N LEU A 53 -3.56 -10.89 -5.80
CA LEU A 53 -4.72 -10.34 -5.10
C LEU A 53 -5.12 -8.99 -5.69
N CYS A 54 -4.16 -8.07 -5.93
CA CYS A 54 -4.42 -6.79 -6.58
C CYS A 54 -5.08 -6.96 -7.96
N TYR A 55 -4.53 -7.81 -8.82
CA TYR A 55 -5.08 -8.10 -10.15
C TYR A 55 -6.45 -8.77 -10.10
N THR A 56 -6.70 -9.57 -9.07
CA THR A 56 -8.02 -10.17 -8.84
C THR A 56 -9.04 -9.12 -8.44
N VAL A 57 -8.73 -8.25 -7.47
CA VAL A 57 -9.63 -7.15 -7.07
C VAL A 57 -9.86 -6.17 -8.23
N ALA A 58 -8.85 -5.94 -9.08
CA ALA A 58 -8.97 -5.11 -10.28
C ALA A 58 -9.74 -5.78 -11.44
N GLY A 59 -10.09 -7.07 -11.33
CA GLY A 59 -10.76 -7.85 -12.37
C GLY A 59 -9.87 -8.29 -13.53
N PHE A 60 -8.56 -8.07 -13.47
CA PHE A 60 -7.62 -8.61 -14.44
C PHE A 60 -7.52 -10.14 -14.35
N VAL A 61 -7.71 -10.70 -13.17
CA VAL A 61 -8.02 -12.12 -13.01
C VAL A 61 -9.54 -12.26 -12.92
N PRO A 62 -10.21 -13.10 -13.74
CA PRO A 62 -9.63 -14.02 -14.73
C PRO A 62 -9.60 -13.47 -16.18
N HIS A 63 -9.99 -12.20 -16.39
CA HIS A 63 -10.30 -11.66 -17.73
C HIS A 63 -9.08 -11.45 -18.62
N PHE A 64 -7.98 -10.97 -18.07
CA PHE A 64 -6.70 -10.76 -18.76
C PHE A 64 -5.71 -11.88 -18.47
N TYR A 65 -5.57 -12.23 -17.18
CA TYR A 65 -4.80 -13.37 -16.74
C TYR A 65 -5.71 -14.59 -16.63
N HIS A 66 -5.64 -15.48 -17.61
CA HIS A 66 -6.40 -16.72 -17.61
C HIS A 66 -5.86 -17.70 -16.56
N GLY A 67 -6.72 -18.57 -16.04
CA GLY A 67 -6.38 -19.59 -15.04
C GLY A 67 -7.64 -20.25 -14.49
N ALA A 68 -7.48 -21.07 -13.46
CA ALA A 68 -8.60 -21.67 -12.73
C ALA A 68 -8.97 -20.76 -11.55
N LEU A 69 -10.19 -20.22 -11.56
CA LEU A 69 -10.75 -19.41 -10.48
C LEU A 69 -11.92 -20.16 -9.83
N ALA A 70 -11.92 -20.24 -8.50
CA ALA A 70 -13.00 -20.80 -7.69
C ALA A 70 -13.34 -19.85 -6.53
N GLY A 71 -14.56 -19.99 -5.99
CA GLY A 71 -15.08 -19.11 -4.94
C GLY A 71 -15.86 -17.92 -5.50
N GLY A 72 -16.18 -16.96 -4.64
CA GLY A 72 -16.91 -15.73 -4.98
C GLY A 72 -16.01 -14.50 -5.01
N LEU A 73 -16.25 -13.60 -5.98
CA LEU A 73 -15.55 -12.33 -6.10
C LEU A 73 -16.52 -11.21 -6.50
N ARG A 74 -16.72 -10.26 -5.60
CA ARG A 74 -17.50 -9.04 -5.85
C ARG A 74 -16.68 -7.81 -5.55
N VAL A 75 -16.71 -6.84 -6.46
CA VAL A 75 -15.99 -5.56 -6.31
C VAL A 75 -16.88 -4.43 -6.80
N ALA A 76 -17.03 -3.36 -6.01
CA ALA A 76 -17.91 -2.22 -6.31
C ALA A 76 -19.34 -2.67 -6.70
N GLY A 77 -19.86 -3.69 -5.99
CA GLY A 77 -21.17 -4.31 -6.24
C GLY A 77 -21.27 -5.20 -7.48
N VAL A 78 -20.19 -5.34 -8.27
CA VAL A 78 -20.14 -6.14 -9.50
C VAL A 78 -19.66 -7.55 -9.18
N ASP A 79 -20.37 -8.57 -9.69
CA ASP A 79 -19.88 -9.95 -9.73
C ASP A 79 -18.82 -10.08 -10.82
N VAL A 80 -17.54 -10.09 -10.42
CA VAL A 80 -16.41 -9.88 -11.33
C VAL A 80 -16.28 -10.99 -12.38
N PRO A 81 -16.36 -12.30 -12.04
CA PRO A 81 -16.24 -13.37 -13.03
C PRO A 81 -17.36 -13.38 -14.07
N ALA A 82 -18.55 -12.89 -13.72
CA ALA A 82 -19.72 -12.83 -14.61
C ALA A 82 -19.77 -11.54 -15.46
N ALA A 83 -19.03 -10.50 -15.08
CA ALA A 83 -18.99 -9.22 -15.78
C ALA A 83 -17.82 -9.15 -16.78
N SER A 84 -17.86 -8.16 -17.68
CA SER A 84 -16.70 -7.84 -18.52
C SER A 84 -15.77 -6.86 -17.80
N LEU A 85 -14.50 -6.83 -18.20
CA LEU A 85 -13.54 -5.84 -17.68
C LEU A 85 -14.01 -4.39 -17.93
N ALA A 86 -14.71 -4.15 -19.06
CA ALA A 86 -15.30 -2.85 -19.37
C ALA A 86 -16.39 -2.42 -18.36
N ALA A 87 -17.09 -3.37 -17.72
CA ALA A 87 -18.08 -3.05 -16.68
C ALA A 87 -17.44 -2.56 -15.36
N LEU A 88 -16.15 -2.86 -15.15
CA LEU A 88 -15.35 -2.40 -14.02
C LEU A 88 -14.62 -1.08 -14.31
N ALA A 89 -14.47 -0.70 -15.59
CA ALA A 89 -13.82 0.53 -15.99
C ALA A 89 -14.48 1.75 -15.33
N GLY A 90 -13.67 2.63 -14.75
CA GLY A 90 -14.12 3.80 -13.98
C GLY A 90 -14.68 3.48 -12.58
N ARG A 91 -14.97 2.21 -12.25
CA ARG A 91 -15.36 1.78 -10.89
C ARG A 91 -14.17 1.29 -10.08
N VAL A 92 -13.27 0.56 -10.73
CA VAL A 92 -12.06 0.01 -10.12
C VAL A 92 -10.84 0.54 -10.87
N GLY A 93 -9.95 1.18 -10.14
CA GLY A 93 -8.66 1.66 -10.65
C GLY A 93 -7.53 0.72 -10.24
N LEU A 94 -6.56 0.52 -11.13
CA LEU A 94 -5.34 -0.25 -10.85
C LEU A 94 -4.12 0.61 -11.15
N VAL A 95 -3.20 0.69 -10.19
CA VAL A 95 -1.87 1.27 -10.36
C VAL A 95 -0.83 0.15 -10.25
N PHE A 96 -0.04 -0.03 -11.30
CA PHE A 96 1.03 -1.03 -11.34
C PHE A 96 2.29 -0.55 -10.60
N ALA A 97 3.15 -1.51 -10.23
CA ALA A 97 4.42 -1.23 -9.56
C ALA A 97 5.39 -0.42 -10.42
N ASN A 98 5.33 -0.58 -11.74
CA ASN A 98 6.17 0.12 -12.68
C ASN A 98 5.35 1.16 -13.48
N PRO A 99 5.58 2.47 -13.28
CA PRO A 99 4.81 3.50 -13.94
C PRO A 99 5.10 3.59 -15.44
N PHE A 100 6.29 3.17 -15.89
CA PHE A 100 6.66 3.13 -17.30
C PHE A 100 5.77 2.18 -18.10
N ASN A 101 5.21 1.15 -17.46
CA ASN A 101 4.31 0.21 -18.11
C ASN A 101 2.87 0.74 -18.22
N GLN A 102 2.54 1.83 -17.52
CA GLN A 102 1.17 2.33 -17.40
C GLN A 102 0.96 3.69 -18.07
N ILE A 103 1.98 4.54 -18.16
CA ILE A 103 1.91 5.77 -18.95
C ILE A 103 1.64 5.38 -20.40
N THR A 104 0.55 5.89 -20.97
CA THR A 104 0.02 5.41 -22.26
C THR A 104 0.96 5.66 -23.42
N GLY A 105 1.73 6.74 -23.32
CA GLY A 105 2.57 7.23 -24.40
C GLY A 105 1.81 7.79 -25.60
N ALA A 106 0.49 7.85 -25.53
CA ALA A 106 -0.37 8.38 -26.58
C ALA A 106 -0.53 9.91 -26.54
N ARG A 107 -0.02 10.54 -25.47
CA ARG A 107 -0.18 11.97 -25.16
C ARG A 107 1.17 12.65 -25.00
N PHE A 108 1.21 13.95 -25.33
CA PHE A 108 2.46 14.72 -25.36
C PHE A 108 2.66 15.57 -24.11
N THR A 109 1.61 15.73 -23.30
CA THR A 109 1.67 16.48 -22.05
C THR A 109 1.14 15.66 -20.87
N VAL A 110 1.61 15.99 -19.67
CA VAL A 110 1.11 15.45 -18.39
C VAL A 110 -0.40 15.65 -18.26
N ARG A 111 -0.91 16.84 -18.61
CA ARG A 111 -2.33 17.17 -18.57
C ARG A 111 -3.16 16.24 -19.47
N GLU A 112 -2.71 16.04 -20.70
CA GLU A 112 -3.38 15.15 -21.65
C GLU A 112 -3.32 13.68 -21.21
N GLU A 113 -2.20 13.25 -20.64
CA GLU A 113 -2.05 11.90 -20.09
C GLU A 113 -3.06 11.63 -18.97
N VAL A 114 -3.26 12.59 -18.06
CA VAL A 114 -4.31 12.51 -17.03
C VAL A 114 -5.71 12.52 -17.66
N ALA A 115 -5.93 13.34 -18.70
CA ALA A 115 -7.23 13.41 -19.38
C ALA A 115 -7.64 12.10 -20.08
N PHE A 116 -6.68 11.25 -20.46
CA PHE A 116 -6.92 10.06 -21.28
C PHE A 116 -8.02 9.13 -20.72
N GLY A 117 -8.00 8.86 -19.41
CA GLY A 117 -9.03 8.04 -18.76
C GLY A 117 -10.43 8.68 -18.83
N LEU A 118 -10.50 10.00 -18.64
CA LEU A 118 -11.76 10.76 -18.69
C LEU A 118 -12.37 10.78 -20.09
N GLU A 119 -11.54 10.91 -21.12
CA GLU A 119 -11.97 10.89 -22.52
C GLU A 119 -12.58 9.53 -22.90
N ASN A 120 -11.97 8.44 -22.45
CA ASN A 120 -12.50 7.09 -22.67
C ASN A 120 -13.83 6.85 -21.94
N LEU A 121 -14.03 7.50 -20.79
CA LEU A 121 -15.30 7.47 -20.05
C LEU A 121 -16.35 8.45 -20.61
N GLY A 122 -16.00 9.27 -21.61
CA GLY A 122 -16.91 10.25 -22.21
C GLY A 122 -17.26 11.42 -21.30
N VAL A 123 -16.39 11.79 -20.35
CA VAL A 123 -16.63 12.89 -19.42
C VAL A 123 -16.67 14.24 -20.16
N PRO A 124 -17.63 15.14 -19.88
CA PRO A 124 -17.70 16.45 -20.52
C PRO A 124 -16.46 17.32 -20.29
N ARG A 125 -16.01 18.05 -21.32
CA ARG A 125 -14.80 18.90 -21.26
C ARG A 125 -14.73 19.87 -20.06
N PRO A 126 -15.79 20.60 -19.71
CA PRO A 126 -15.74 21.52 -18.56
C PRO A 126 -15.46 20.79 -17.24
N GLU A 127 -16.00 19.58 -17.09
CA GLU A 127 -15.77 18.74 -15.91
C GLU A 127 -14.35 18.14 -15.91
N MET A 128 -13.83 17.74 -17.08
CA MET A 128 -12.48 17.22 -17.19
C MET A 128 -11.44 18.21 -16.69
N SER A 129 -11.52 19.50 -17.09
CA SER A 129 -10.54 20.51 -16.67
C SER A 129 -10.45 20.63 -15.16
N ALA A 130 -11.59 20.73 -14.48
CA ALA A 130 -11.64 20.85 -13.03
C ALA A 130 -11.06 19.62 -12.31
N ARG A 131 -11.41 18.40 -12.76
CA ARG A 131 -10.88 17.15 -12.20
C ARG A 131 -9.37 17.02 -12.42
N ILE A 132 -8.88 17.39 -13.60
CA ILE A 132 -7.44 17.31 -13.91
C ILE A 132 -6.66 18.28 -13.02
N ASP A 133 -7.11 19.53 -12.88
CA ASP A 133 -6.41 20.52 -12.05
C ASP A 133 -6.39 20.11 -10.57
N GLU A 134 -7.51 19.56 -10.07
CA GLU A 134 -7.63 18.99 -8.72
C GLU A 134 -6.60 17.86 -8.50
N VAL A 135 -6.54 16.89 -9.40
CA VAL A 135 -5.66 15.73 -9.24
C VAL A 135 -4.18 16.07 -9.46
N LEU A 136 -3.88 16.99 -10.38
CA LEU A 136 -2.50 17.48 -10.53
C LEU A 136 -2.02 18.21 -9.27
N ALA A 137 -2.89 18.96 -8.58
CA ALA A 137 -2.56 19.54 -7.28
C ALA A 137 -2.36 18.48 -6.21
N LEU A 138 -3.27 17.49 -6.13
CA LEU A 138 -3.18 16.38 -5.17
C LEU A 138 -1.87 15.59 -5.32
N ALA A 139 -1.45 15.36 -6.56
CA ALA A 139 -0.23 14.63 -6.92
C ALA A 139 1.04 15.50 -6.93
N GLY A 140 0.95 16.81 -6.65
CA GLY A 140 2.11 17.71 -6.67
C GLY A 140 2.72 17.92 -8.06
N LEU A 141 1.90 17.84 -9.12
CA LEU A 141 2.30 17.93 -10.53
C LEU A 141 1.81 19.21 -11.24
N THR A 142 1.15 20.14 -10.54
CA THR A 142 0.58 21.37 -11.14
C THR A 142 1.56 22.14 -12.03
N GLY A 143 2.81 22.33 -11.57
CA GLY A 143 3.85 23.04 -12.34
C GLY A 143 4.45 22.26 -13.51
N LEU A 144 3.99 21.02 -13.74
CA LEU A 144 4.50 20.11 -14.76
C LEU A 144 3.42 19.74 -15.79
N ALA A 145 2.23 20.35 -15.73
CA ALA A 145 1.07 19.99 -16.55
C ALA A 145 1.37 19.97 -18.06
N ASP A 146 2.18 20.91 -18.55
CA ASP A 146 2.51 21.05 -19.98
C ASP A 146 3.82 20.35 -20.38
N ARG A 147 4.49 19.67 -19.42
CA ARG A 147 5.70 18.90 -19.72
C ARG A 147 5.34 17.59 -20.40
N SER A 148 6.31 17.06 -21.16
CA SER A 148 6.23 15.68 -21.64
C SER A 148 6.27 14.69 -20.47
N PRO A 149 5.38 13.68 -20.41
CA PRO A 149 5.46 12.59 -19.43
C PRO A 149 6.82 11.88 -19.41
N TYR A 150 7.50 11.83 -20.55
CA TYR A 150 8.81 11.20 -20.70
C TYR A 150 9.98 12.06 -20.19
N ALA A 151 9.75 13.36 -19.96
CA ALA A 151 10.74 14.27 -19.39
C ALA A 151 10.66 14.36 -17.86
N LEU A 152 9.76 13.61 -17.25
CA LEU A 152 9.58 13.54 -15.80
C LEU A 152 10.62 12.59 -15.16
N SER A 153 10.95 12.85 -13.89
CA SER A 153 11.69 11.85 -13.09
C SER A 153 10.82 10.62 -12.83
N GLY A 154 11.42 9.47 -12.49
CA GLY A 154 10.67 8.24 -12.19
C GLY A 154 9.60 8.43 -11.10
N GLY A 155 9.89 9.23 -10.07
CA GLY A 155 8.90 9.56 -9.03
C GLY A 155 7.79 10.51 -9.46
N GLN A 156 8.08 11.44 -10.38
CA GLN A 156 7.03 12.23 -11.01
C GLN A 156 6.15 11.38 -11.94
N GLN A 157 6.73 10.42 -12.66
CA GLN A 157 6.00 9.46 -13.48
C GLN A 157 5.09 8.55 -12.66
N GLN A 158 5.54 8.11 -11.48
CA GLN A 158 4.69 7.36 -10.57
C GLN A 158 3.48 8.17 -10.09
N ARG A 159 3.71 9.42 -9.68
CA ARG A 159 2.63 10.34 -9.29
C ARG A 159 1.69 10.61 -10.46
N LEU A 160 2.20 10.68 -11.69
CA LEU A 160 1.40 10.78 -12.90
C LEU A 160 0.54 9.53 -13.13
N ALA A 161 1.11 8.33 -13.04
CA ALA A 161 0.37 7.09 -13.19
C ALA A 161 -0.79 6.98 -12.17
N ILE A 162 -0.53 7.36 -10.91
CA ILE A 162 -1.54 7.43 -9.86
C ILE A 162 -2.61 8.48 -10.22
N ALA A 163 -2.20 9.68 -10.64
CA ALA A 163 -3.10 10.76 -11.04
C ALA A 163 -4.04 10.35 -12.20
N SER A 164 -3.50 9.71 -13.23
CA SER A 164 -4.28 9.24 -14.40
C SER A 164 -5.34 8.21 -14.03
N VAL A 165 -5.21 7.52 -12.90
CA VAL A 165 -6.23 6.60 -12.37
C VAL A 165 -7.22 7.33 -11.46
N ILE A 166 -6.72 8.12 -10.51
CA ILE A 166 -7.55 8.82 -9.51
C ILE A 166 -8.53 9.81 -10.15
N VAL A 167 -8.13 10.46 -11.25
CA VAL A 167 -8.98 11.46 -11.93
C VAL A 167 -10.32 10.90 -12.38
N MET A 168 -10.39 9.60 -12.67
CA MET A 168 -11.63 8.90 -13.01
C MET A 168 -12.59 8.74 -11.82
N ARG A 169 -12.11 8.98 -10.59
CA ARG A 169 -12.82 8.82 -9.31
C ARG A 169 -13.36 7.39 -9.11
N PRO A 170 -12.47 6.37 -9.11
CA PRO A 170 -12.89 4.99 -8.88
C PRO A 170 -13.44 4.81 -7.47
N GLN A 171 -14.37 3.86 -7.29
CA GLN A 171 -14.89 3.46 -5.97
C GLN A 171 -13.85 2.63 -5.20
N VAL A 172 -13.04 1.85 -5.93
CA VAL A 172 -11.95 1.04 -5.40
C VAL A 172 -10.68 1.37 -6.16
N LEU A 173 -9.64 1.82 -5.46
CA LEU A 173 -8.31 2.04 -5.98
C LEU A 173 -7.37 0.94 -5.48
N VAL A 174 -6.87 0.13 -6.40
CA VAL A 174 -5.90 -0.93 -6.12
C VAL A 174 -4.52 -0.45 -6.56
N LEU A 175 -3.52 -0.59 -5.70
CA LEU A 175 -2.13 -0.25 -6.01
C LEU A 175 -1.21 -1.41 -5.67
N ASP A 176 -0.42 -1.84 -6.65
CA ASP A 176 0.58 -2.90 -6.49
C ASP A 176 1.98 -2.29 -6.38
N GLU A 177 2.54 -2.23 -5.17
CA GLU A 177 3.88 -1.71 -4.85
C GLU A 177 4.22 -0.35 -5.52
N PRO A 178 3.33 0.65 -5.43
CA PRO A 178 3.46 1.91 -6.17
C PRO A 178 4.64 2.77 -5.70
N THR A 179 5.29 2.47 -4.57
CA THR A 179 6.43 3.26 -4.08
C THR A 179 7.76 2.52 -4.17
N SER A 180 7.80 1.34 -4.79
CA SER A 180 8.99 0.47 -4.86
C SER A 180 10.25 1.16 -5.41
N GLN A 181 10.08 2.07 -6.38
CA GLN A 181 11.18 2.79 -7.05
C GLN A 181 11.35 4.24 -6.56
N LEU A 182 10.68 4.63 -5.47
CA LEU A 182 10.69 6.00 -4.96
C LEU A 182 11.68 6.18 -3.81
N ASP A 183 12.31 7.35 -3.78
CA ASP A 183 13.02 7.83 -2.60
C ASP A 183 12.05 8.03 -1.40
N PRO A 184 12.57 8.22 -0.17
CA PRO A 184 11.72 8.39 1.01
C PRO A 184 10.76 9.60 0.95
N VAL A 185 11.14 10.69 0.28
CA VAL A 185 10.31 11.90 0.15
C VAL A 185 9.15 11.61 -0.80
N GLY A 186 9.43 11.08 -1.98
CA GLY A 186 8.40 10.69 -2.95
C GLY A 186 7.46 9.61 -2.41
N THR A 187 7.99 8.66 -1.62
CA THR A 187 7.17 7.66 -0.92
C THR A 187 6.17 8.33 0.01
N ARG A 188 6.64 9.26 0.86
CA ARG A 188 5.78 10.01 1.78
C ARG A 188 4.67 10.76 1.04
N GLU A 189 5.03 11.48 -0.01
CA GLU A 189 4.07 12.26 -0.80
C GLU A 189 2.97 11.38 -1.41
N VAL A 190 3.33 10.19 -1.92
CA VAL A 190 2.35 9.22 -2.43
C VAL A 190 1.42 8.75 -1.32
N PHE A 191 1.95 8.32 -0.18
CA PHE A 191 1.11 7.87 0.94
C PHE A 191 0.20 8.99 1.47
N GLU A 192 0.70 10.22 1.59
CA GLU A 192 -0.13 11.37 1.97
C GLU A 192 -1.23 11.66 0.94
N ALA A 193 -0.95 11.58 -0.36
CA ALA A 193 -1.94 11.76 -1.40
C ALA A 193 -3.03 10.66 -1.36
N LEU A 194 -2.64 9.40 -1.18
CA LEU A 194 -3.57 8.26 -1.05
C LEU A 194 -4.42 8.37 0.22
N HIS A 195 -3.81 8.77 1.35
CA HIS A 195 -4.53 8.96 2.60
C HIS A 195 -5.51 10.13 2.51
N ARG A 196 -5.11 11.24 1.88
CA ARG A 196 -6.03 12.33 1.56
C ARG A 196 -7.17 11.85 0.68
N LEU A 197 -6.91 11.08 -0.36
CA LEU A 197 -7.96 10.53 -1.25
C LEU A 197 -8.95 9.64 -0.49
N ALA A 198 -8.45 8.74 0.37
CA ALA A 198 -9.29 7.86 1.17
C ALA A 198 -10.17 8.66 2.15
N ARG A 199 -9.70 9.81 2.64
CA ARG A 199 -10.38 10.63 3.67
C ARG A 199 -11.05 11.92 3.16
N SER A 200 -10.86 12.29 1.90
CA SER A 200 -11.44 13.50 1.32
C SER A 200 -12.90 13.24 0.93
N GLY A 201 -13.78 13.18 1.94
CA GLY A 201 -15.23 13.09 1.78
C GLY A 201 -15.88 14.39 1.26
N GLY A 202 -15.36 14.98 0.18
CA GLY A 202 -15.98 16.12 -0.50
C GLY A 202 -16.82 15.66 -1.69
N ALA A 203 -18.15 15.84 -1.62
CA ALA A 203 -19.17 15.64 -2.67
C ALA A 203 -19.22 14.30 -3.45
N ALA A 204 -18.18 13.47 -3.41
CA ALA A 204 -18.10 12.11 -3.95
C ALA A 204 -17.80 11.14 -2.80
N ALA A 205 -18.31 9.91 -2.89
CA ALA A 205 -18.12 8.87 -1.89
C ALA A 205 -16.62 8.57 -1.64
N GLU A 206 -16.29 8.19 -0.41
CA GLU A 206 -14.94 7.81 0.01
C GLU A 206 -14.39 6.68 -0.89
N THR A 207 -13.19 6.88 -1.44
CA THR A 207 -12.53 5.85 -2.27
C THR A 207 -11.94 4.78 -1.37
N THR A 208 -12.26 3.52 -1.64
CA THR A 208 -11.65 2.37 -0.95
C THR A 208 -10.25 2.14 -1.50
N VAL A 209 -9.23 2.03 -0.66
CA VAL A 209 -7.84 1.83 -1.10
C VAL A 209 -7.37 0.43 -0.73
N VAL A 210 -6.87 -0.32 -1.71
CA VAL A 210 -6.19 -1.62 -1.51
C VAL A 210 -4.75 -1.48 -1.98
N LEU A 211 -3.82 -1.39 -1.02
CA LEU A 211 -2.40 -1.13 -1.29
C LEU A 211 -1.55 -2.36 -0.96
N ALA A 212 -0.96 -3.01 -1.96
CA ALA A 212 0.12 -3.95 -1.73
C ALA A 212 1.44 -3.21 -1.57
N GLU A 213 2.11 -3.37 -0.43
CA GLU A 213 3.38 -2.68 -0.14
C GLU A 213 4.23 -3.48 0.86
N HIS A 214 5.51 -3.12 0.96
CA HIS A 214 6.44 -3.70 1.95
C HIS A 214 6.93 -2.71 3.00
N LYS A 215 6.66 -1.41 2.80
CA LYS A 215 7.15 -0.36 3.69
C LYS A 215 6.25 -0.22 4.93
N LEU A 216 6.43 -1.14 5.88
CA LEU A 216 5.57 -1.26 7.07
C LEU A 216 5.46 0.01 7.91
N GLU A 217 6.50 0.85 7.95
CA GLU A 217 6.47 2.10 8.72
C GLU A 217 5.47 3.12 8.16
N TRP A 218 5.33 3.18 6.83
CA TRP A 218 4.31 4.03 6.21
C TRP A 218 2.92 3.42 6.35
N ILE A 219 2.82 2.09 6.22
CA ILE A 219 1.57 1.36 6.43
C ILE A 219 1.04 1.57 7.85
N ALA A 220 1.92 1.52 8.86
CA ALA A 220 1.57 1.73 10.27
C ALA A 220 0.93 3.10 10.53
N VAL A 221 1.26 4.11 9.73
CA VAL A 221 0.76 5.48 9.87
C VAL A 221 -0.54 5.69 9.12
N TYR A 222 -0.67 5.15 7.90
CA TYR A 222 -1.74 5.57 6.98
C TYR A 222 -2.86 4.55 6.76
N ALA A 223 -2.62 3.26 7.01
CA ALA A 223 -3.61 2.21 6.78
C ALA A 223 -4.56 2.07 7.96
N ASP A 224 -5.84 1.81 7.69
CA ASP A 224 -6.81 1.49 8.74
C ASP A 224 -6.78 -0.01 9.08
N ARG A 225 -6.35 -0.85 8.13
CA ARG A 225 -6.28 -2.33 8.25
C ARG A 225 -5.06 -2.90 7.52
N VAL A 226 -4.46 -3.94 8.08
CA VAL A 226 -3.32 -4.66 7.50
C VAL A 226 -3.67 -6.14 7.35
N ILE A 227 -3.46 -6.65 6.14
CA ILE A 227 -3.59 -8.06 5.78
C ILE A 227 -2.19 -8.60 5.49
N VAL A 228 -1.80 -9.67 6.17
CA VAL A 228 -0.56 -10.39 5.88
C VAL A 228 -0.90 -11.60 5.02
N LEU A 229 -0.36 -11.62 3.81
CA LEU A 229 -0.37 -12.78 2.93
C LEU A 229 0.91 -13.60 3.10
N ASP A 230 0.77 -14.90 3.20
CA ASP A 230 1.85 -15.87 3.06
C ASP A 230 1.39 -17.04 2.20
N ARG A 231 2.17 -17.36 1.16
CA ARG A 231 1.90 -18.46 0.22
C ARG A 231 0.44 -18.53 -0.28
N GLY A 232 -0.11 -17.38 -0.65
CA GLY A 232 -1.47 -17.27 -1.18
C GLY A 232 -2.58 -17.35 -0.14
N ARG A 233 -2.27 -17.33 1.17
CA ARG A 233 -3.26 -17.37 2.26
C ARG A 233 -3.15 -16.12 3.14
N ILE A 234 -4.29 -15.67 3.68
CA ILE A 234 -4.31 -14.65 4.74
C ILE A 234 -3.88 -15.32 6.04
N VAL A 235 -2.77 -14.85 6.63
CA VAL A 235 -2.25 -15.37 7.91
C VAL A 235 -2.45 -14.42 9.07
N ARG A 236 -2.62 -13.12 8.80
CA ARG A 236 -3.05 -12.09 9.76
C ARG A 236 -3.93 -11.07 9.08
N ASP A 237 -4.85 -10.54 9.86
CA ASP A 237 -5.83 -9.55 9.41
C ASP A 237 -6.30 -8.76 10.63
N GLY A 238 -6.10 -7.44 10.61
CA GLY A 238 -6.48 -6.60 11.73
C GLY A 238 -5.94 -5.17 11.64
N PRO A 239 -6.10 -4.37 12.71
CA PRO A 239 -5.56 -3.02 12.76
C PRO A 239 -4.02 -3.05 12.77
N PRO A 240 -3.34 -2.02 12.20
CA PRO A 240 -1.88 -1.98 12.11
C PRO A 240 -1.16 -2.17 13.45
N ALA A 241 -1.68 -1.59 14.53
CA ALA A 241 -1.08 -1.67 15.86
C ALA A 241 -1.00 -3.10 16.40
N GLU A 242 -1.98 -3.96 16.07
CA GLU A 242 -1.99 -5.36 16.50
C GLU A 242 -1.14 -6.21 15.55
N VAL A 243 -1.37 -6.09 14.24
CA VAL A 243 -0.71 -6.93 13.23
C VAL A 243 0.80 -6.67 13.20
N LEU A 244 1.22 -5.40 13.17
CA LEU A 244 2.63 -5.02 13.04
C LEU A 244 3.43 -5.23 14.34
N ALA A 245 2.75 -5.31 15.48
CA ALA A 245 3.35 -5.65 16.77
C ALA A 245 3.49 -7.17 17.00
N ASP A 246 2.85 -8.02 16.20
CA ASP A 246 2.90 -9.48 16.36
C ASP A 246 4.33 -10.01 16.15
N PRO A 247 4.92 -10.75 17.11
CA PRO A 247 6.22 -11.40 16.91
C PRO A 247 6.24 -12.43 15.77
N ALA A 248 5.11 -13.07 15.48
CA ALA A 248 4.98 -14.09 14.43
C ALA A 248 5.15 -13.52 13.02
N LEU A 249 5.14 -12.19 12.82
CA LEU A 249 5.47 -11.59 11.52
C LEU A 249 6.84 -12.03 10.99
N ALA A 250 7.78 -12.32 11.88
CA ALA A 250 9.11 -12.82 11.50
C ALA A 250 9.04 -14.20 10.83
N ASP A 251 8.09 -15.05 11.21
CA ASP A 251 7.89 -16.38 10.59
C ASP A 251 7.45 -16.24 9.13
N TYR A 252 6.68 -15.20 8.85
CA TYR A 252 6.30 -14.80 7.49
C TYR A 252 7.37 -13.90 6.83
N GLY A 253 8.52 -13.67 7.48
CA GLY A 253 9.66 -12.83 7.07
C GLY A 253 9.33 -11.41 6.70
N LEU A 254 8.44 -10.83 7.48
CA LEU A 254 8.30 -9.40 7.57
C LEU A 254 9.17 -8.93 8.74
N THR A 255 10.04 -7.97 8.47
CA THR A 255 10.84 -7.32 9.52
C THR A 255 9.94 -6.34 10.26
N PRO A 256 9.88 -6.35 11.60
CA PRO A 256 9.11 -5.36 12.36
C PRO A 256 9.58 -3.93 12.07
N THR A 257 8.74 -2.94 12.36
CA THR A 257 9.15 -1.53 12.26
C THR A 257 10.32 -1.25 13.19
N ARG A 258 11.14 -0.22 12.88
CA ARG A 258 12.30 0.12 13.71
C ARG A 258 11.91 0.43 15.15
N TYR A 259 10.71 0.98 15.35
CA TYR A 259 10.12 1.30 16.65
C TYR A 259 9.81 0.03 17.46
N THR A 260 9.12 -0.93 16.84
CA THR A 260 8.81 -2.21 17.47
C THR A 260 10.07 -3.00 17.77
N ALA A 261 11.05 -2.99 16.85
CA ALA A 261 12.34 -3.64 17.05
C ALA A 261 13.11 -3.03 18.24
N ALA A 262 13.15 -1.69 18.36
CA ALA A 262 13.78 -1.01 19.48
C ALA A 262 13.11 -1.35 20.82
N ALA A 263 11.77 -1.37 20.86
CA ALA A 263 11.02 -1.73 22.07
C ALA A 263 11.29 -3.19 22.50
N ARG A 264 11.32 -4.14 21.56
CA ARG A 264 11.67 -5.54 21.84
C ARG A 264 13.10 -5.71 22.33
N LEU A 265 14.06 -4.98 21.74
CA LEU A 265 15.45 -4.99 22.19
C LEU A 265 15.60 -4.42 23.60
N ALA A 266 14.88 -3.35 23.92
CA ALA A 266 14.86 -2.77 25.25
C ALA A 266 14.32 -3.76 26.29
N ALA A 267 13.19 -4.41 25.99
CA ALA A 267 12.61 -5.45 26.84
C ALA A 267 13.58 -6.63 27.07
N GLY A 268 14.27 -7.08 26.02
CA GLY A 268 15.30 -8.13 26.12
C GLY A 268 16.52 -7.75 26.98
N ARG A 269 16.72 -6.46 27.26
CA ARG A 269 17.75 -5.93 28.18
C ARG A 269 17.22 -5.62 29.58
N GLY A 270 16.00 -6.05 29.90
CA GLY A 270 15.37 -5.80 31.20
C GLY A 270 14.79 -4.40 31.36
N LEU A 271 14.71 -3.59 30.29
CA LEU A 271 13.97 -2.33 30.29
C LEU A 271 12.50 -2.65 30.06
N VAL A 272 11.75 -2.84 31.14
CA VAL A 272 10.34 -3.23 31.08
C VAL A 272 9.44 -1.99 31.13
N PHE A 273 8.65 -1.80 30.09
CA PHE A 273 7.60 -0.79 30.02
C PHE A 273 6.25 -1.50 30.19
N VAL A 274 5.91 -1.79 31.44
CA VAL A 274 4.74 -2.62 31.80
C VAL A 274 3.44 -1.99 31.26
N ASP A 275 2.50 -2.84 30.83
CA ASP A 275 1.14 -2.49 30.37
C ASP A 275 1.03 -1.59 29.13
N ARG A 276 2.03 -1.60 28.22
CA ARG A 276 1.99 -0.81 26.98
C ARG A 276 2.00 -1.66 25.72
N PRO A 277 1.17 -1.34 24.71
CA PRO A 277 1.31 -1.94 23.40
C PRO A 277 2.66 -1.56 22.79
N LEU A 278 3.26 -2.47 22.02
CA LEU A 278 4.50 -2.17 21.31
C LEU A 278 4.27 -1.06 20.28
N PRO A 279 5.17 -0.06 20.20
CA PRO A 279 5.01 1.04 19.25
C PRO A 279 5.30 0.55 17.83
N VAL A 280 4.39 0.81 16.91
CA VAL A 280 4.54 0.52 15.47
C VAL A 280 4.83 1.79 14.65
N THR A 281 4.62 2.97 15.22
CA THR A 281 4.97 4.29 14.63
C THR A 281 5.98 5.08 15.48
N LEU A 282 6.56 6.14 14.91
CA LEU A 282 7.46 7.05 15.62
C LEU A 282 6.77 7.75 16.79
N GLU A 283 5.55 8.25 16.59
CA GLU A 283 4.78 8.96 17.61
C GLU A 283 4.51 8.05 18.82
N GLN A 284 4.07 6.82 18.55
CA GLN A 284 3.91 5.80 19.60
C GLN A 284 5.23 5.50 20.30
N ALA A 285 6.35 5.45 19.57
CA ALA A 285 7.67 5.20 20.15
C ALA A 285 8.11 6.31 21.10
N ILE A 286 7.88 7.58 20.73
CA ILE A 286 8.16 8.74 21.57
C ILE A 286 7.40 8.59 22.90
N THR A 287 6.09 8.38 22.85
CA THR A 287 5.27 8.16 24.06
C THR A 287 5.70 6.91 24.85
N TYR A 288 6.09 5.84 24.15
CA TYR A 288 6.53 4.60 24.77
C TYR A 288 7.82 4.80 25.59
N PHE A 289 8.80 5.55 25.07
CA PHE A 289 10.11 5.75 25.70
C PHE A 289 10.23 6.98 26.62
N GLU A 290 9.35 7.98 26.49
CA GLU A 290 9.42 9.21 27.31
C GLU A 290 9.07 9.01 28.79
N ASP A 291 8.27 7.99 29.13
CA ASP A 291 7.82 7.81 30.51
C ASP A 291 8.88 7.12 31.38
N LYS A 292 9.47 7.90 32.29
CA LYS A 292 10.60 7.54 33.17
C LYS A 292 10.23 6.60 34.33
N ARG A 293 9.34 5.63 34.13
CA ARG A 293 9.27 4.47 35.04
C ARG A 293 10.34 3.44 34.69
N LEU A 294 11.56 3.92 34.45
CA LEU A 294 12.74 3.08 34.53
C LEU A 294 12.80 2.62 35.99
N SER A 295 12.36 1.39 36.25
CA SER A 295 12.62 0.71 37.52
C SER A 295 14.08 0.95 37.86
N GLU A 296 14.35 1.42 39.06
CA GLU A 296 15.67 1.82 39.56
C GLU A 296 16.80 0.99 38.94
N ASN A 297 17.53 1.62 38.01
CA ASN A 297 18.84 1.25 37.49
C ASN A 297 19.08 -0.24 37.09
N PRO A 298 18.72 -0.67 35.86
CA PRO A 298 19.10 -1.99 35.33
C PRO A 298 20.50 -2.03 34.70
N LEU A 299 21.03 -0.87 34.32
CA LEU A 299 22.34 -0.72 33.69
C LEU A 299 23.22 0.00 34.70
N GLY A 300 24.01 -0.74 35.48
CA GLY A 300 25.06 -0.18 36.34
C GLY A 300 25.92 0.84 35.57
N PRO A 301 26.70 1.69 36.28
CA PRO A 301 27.39 2.82 35.68
C PRO A 301 28.12 2.40 34.41
N VAL A 302 27.88 3.12 33.31
CA VAL A 302 28.62 2.96 32.06
C VAL A 302 30.08 3.23 32.42
N SER A 303 30.85 2.18 32.64
CA SER A 303 32.28 2.31 32.89
C SER A 303 32.89 2.93 31.63
N ASP A 304 33.52 4.09 31.77
CA ASP A 304 34.43 4.66 30.79
C ASP A 304 35.56 3.66 30.52
N ARG A 305 35.31 2.70 29.61
CA ARG A 305 36.41 2.02 28.95
C ARG A 305 36.90 2.98 27.88
N ALA A 306 38.03 3.60 28.19
CA ALA A 306 38.85 4.33 27.23
C ALA A 306 38.93 3.54 25.91
N PRO A 307 38.89 4.20 24.74
CA PRO A 307 39.02 3.54 23.46
C PRO A 307 40.36 2.79 23.45
N GLY A 308 40.28 1.46 23.50
CA GLY A 308 41.43 0.60 23.31
C GLY A 308 41.99 0.87 21.93
N SER A 309 43.24 1.35 21.91
CA SER A 309 44.15 1.48 20.77
C SER A 309 43.60 1.02 19.42
N VAL A 310 43.28 2.01 18.58
CA VAL A 310 43.16 1.84 17.14
C VAL A 310 44.52 1.37 16.62
N GLY A 311 44.62 0.09 16.30
CA GLY A 311 45.72 -0.53 15.56
C GLY A 311 45.18 -1.06 14.24
N ASP A 312 45.60 -0.40 13.16
CA ASP A 312 45.59 -0.81 11.74
C ASP A 312 44.27 -0.89 10.92
N ARG A 313 44.10 0.22 10.18
CA ARG A 313 43.75 0.37 8.74
C ARG A 313 42.29 0.27 8.26
N PRO A 314 41.74 1.36 7.68
CA PRO A 314 40.44 1.40 7.02
C PRO A 314 40.58 1.51 5.49
N GLU A 315 40.61 0.42 4.70
CA GLU A 315 40.56 0.52 3.21
C GLU A 315 39.93 -0.69 2.46
N GLN A 316 39.00 -1.47 3.02
CA GLN A 316 38.43 -2.64 2.28
C GLN A 316 36.90 -2.77 2.24
N PHE A 317 36.15 -1.69 2.45
CA PHE A 317 34.67 -1.77 2.46
C PHE A 317 33.93 -1.10 1.28
N LEU A 318 34.64 -0.63 0.24
CA LEU A 318 34.00 0.09 -0.87
C LEU A 318 34.00 -0.61 -2.25
N ASP A 319 34.47 -1.85 -2.37
CA ASP A 319 34.49 -2.58 -3.67
C ASP A 319 33.42 -3.68 -3.82
N ARG A 320 32.31 -3.59 -3.10
CA ARG A 320 31.14 -4.45 -3.33
C ARG A 320 29.81 -3.73 -3.14
N PHE A 321 29.58 -2.66 -3.91
CA PHE A 321 28.26 -2.23 -4.36
C PHE A 321 28.38 -1.45 -5.67
#